data_AF-A0A9X5XFP3-F1
#
_entry.id   AF-A0A9X5XFP3-F1
#
_cell.length_a   1.000
_cell.length_b   1.000
_cell.length_c   1.000
_cell.angle_alpha   90.00
_cell.angle_beta   90.00
_cell.angle_gamma   90.00
#
_symmetry.space_group_name_H-M   'P 1'
#
loop_
_entity.id
_entity.type
_entity.pdbx_description
1 polymer ?
#
loop_
_entity_poly.entity_id
_entity_poly.type
_entity_poly.pdbx_seq_one_letter_code
_entity_poly.pdbx_strand_id
1 'polypeptide(L)' 'LSGGEQQMLAMGRALMSQPKLLMLDEPSMGLSPIMMQKIMATIAELKADGTTILLVEQNAQAALSLADQGH' A
#
# COMPACT_ATOMS: atom_id res chain seq x y z
N LEU A 1 10.43 14.88 7.96
CA LEU A 1 9.92 13.57 7.49
C LEU A 1 10.32 13.45 6.03
N SER A 2 11.11 12.44 5.68
CA SER A 2 11.33 12.08 4.27
C SER A 2 9.99 11.72 3.61
N GLY A 3 9.93 11.74 2.27
CA GLY A 3 8.71 11.34 1.54
C GLY A 3 8.15 10.00 2.01
N GLY A 4 9.02 9.02 2.26
CA GLY A 4 8.62 7.72 2.80
C GLY A 4 8.08 7.72 4.21
N GLU A 5 8.62 8.56 5.10
CA GLU A 5 8.06 8.67 6.45
C GLU A 5 6.69 9.37 6.44
N GLN A 6 6.48 10.33 5.53
CA GLN A 6 5.17 10.95 5.35
C GLN A 6 4.14 9.94 4.79
N GLN A 7 4.55 9.10 3.85
CA GLN A 7 3.74 8.02 3.29
C GLN A 7 3.29 7.04 4.38
N MET A 8 4.24 6.55 5.18
CA MET A 8 3.97 5.59 6.27
C MET A 8 3.05 6.19 7.33
N LEU A 9 3.22 7.48 7.68
CA LEU A 9 2.34 8.17 8.60
C LEU A 9 0.92 8.34 8.04
N ALA A 10 0.79 8.65 6.75
CA ALA A 10 -0.50 8.75 6.08
C ALA A 10 -1.24 7.40 6.06
N MET A 11 -0.53 6.30 5.74
CA MET A 11 -1.07 4.95 5.83
C MET A 11 -1.51 4.61 7.25
N GLY A 12 -0.65 4.83 8.25
CA GLY A 12 -1.00 4.59 9.65
C GLY A 12 -2.26 5.34 10.09
N ARG A 13 -2.41 6.61 9.70
CA ARG A 13 -3.61 7.39 9.98
C ARG A 13 -4.85 6.83 9.29
N ALA A 14 -4.74 6.35 8.06
CA ALA A 14 -5.86 5.70 7.35
C ALA A 14 -6.32 4.43 8.09
N LEU A 15 -5.37 3.62 8.58
CA LEU A 15 -5.65 2.36 9.27
C LEU A 15 -6.33 2.53 10.63
N MET A 16 -6.10 3.65 11.32
CA MET A 16 -6.77 3.93 12.60
C MET A 16 -8.30 3.95 12.49
N SER A 17 -8.84 4.20 11.29
CA SER A 17 -10.29 4.20 11.04
C SER A 17 -10.91 2.81 10.84
N GLN A 18 -10.10 1.73 10.86
CA GLN A 18 -10.52 0.37 10.50
C GLN A 18 -11.31 0.34 9.19
N PRO A 19 -10.74 0.86 8.09
CA PRO A 19 -11.47 1.04 6.85
C PRO A 19 -11.84 -0.32 6.24
N LYS A 20 -13.06 -0.42 5.69
CA LYS A 20 -13.44 -1.60 4.89
C LYS A 20 -12.77 -1.61 3.52
N LEU A 21 -12.42 -0.43 3.01
CA LEU A 21 -11.74 -0.19 1.74
C LEU A 21 -10.59 0.80 1.94
N LEU A 22 -9.40 0.40 1.55
CA LEU A 22 -8.22 1.26 1.50
C LEU A 22 -7.83 1.53 0.04
N MET A 23 -7.82 2.79 -0.36
CA MET A 23 -7.35 3.22 -1.67
C MET A 23 -5.95 3.79 -1.55
N LEU A 24 -5.02 3.29 -2.36
CA LEU A 24 -3.63 3.74 -2.39
C LEU A 24 -3.28 4.18 -3.81
N ASP A 25 -2.96 5.46 -3.96
CA ASP A 25 -2.57 6.07 -5.23
C ASP A 25 -1.06 6.30 -5.24
N GLU A 26 -0.36 5.58 -6.11
CA GLU A 26 1.10 5.58 -6.30
C GLU A 26 1.91 5.47 -4.98
N PRO A 27 1.62 4.51 -4.08
CA PRO A 27 2.22 4.49 -2.75
C PRO A 27 3.73 4.22 -2.74
N SER A 28 4.28 3.68 -3.82
CA SER A 28 5.72 3.40 -3.97
C SER A 28 6.55 4.59 -4.47
N MET A 29 5.94 5.69 -4.92
CA MET A 29 6.65 6.78 -5.59
C MET A 29 7.64 7.49 -4.64
N GLY A 30 8.88 7.67 -5.09
CA GLY A 30 9.91 8.41 -4.34
C GLY A 30 10.46 7.66 -3.12
N LEU A 31 10.15 6.37 -2.98
CA LEU A 31 10.58 5.54 -1.86
C LEU A 31 11.81 4.71 -2.19
N SER A 32 12.59 4.40 -1.15
CA SER A 32 13.69 3.44 -1.29
C SER A 32 13.16 2.01 -1.47
N PRO A 33 13.92 1.10 -2.12
CA PRO A 33 13.49 -0.27 -2.35
C PRO A 33 13.06 -1.02 -1.07
N ILE A 34 13.74 -0.78 0.05
CA ILE A 34 13.40 -1.39 1.33
C ILE A 34 12.07 -0.87 1.89
N MET A 35 11.71 0.38 1.61
CA MET A 35 10.43 0.95 2.04
C MET A 35 9.28 0.41 1.19
N MET A 36 9.50 0.26 -0.13
CA MET A 36 8.54 -0.39 -1.02
C MET A 36 8.20 -1.81 -0.53
N GLN A 37 9.21 -2.61 -0.16
CA GLN A 37 9.00 -3.96 0.38
C GLN A 37 8.17 -3.95 1.66
N LYS A 38 8.42 -3.00 2.57
CA LYS A 38 7.64 -2.85 3.81
C LYS A 38 6.19 -2.51 3.53
N ILE A 39 5.93 -1.56 2.63
CA ILE A 39 4.56 -1.18 2.24
C ILE A 39 3.83 -2.38 1.65
N MET A 40 4.45 -3.11 0.72
CA MET A 40 3.83 -4.28 0.10
C MET A 40 3.53 -5.39 1.14
N ALA A 41 4.40 -5.60 2.12
CA ALA A 41 4.15 -6.53 3.23
C ALA A 41 2.95 -6.10 4.08
N THR A 42 2.87 -4.81 4.46
CA THR A 42 1.73 -4.27 5.20
C THR A 42 0.42 -4.41 4.41
N ILE A 43 0.43 -4.13 3.11
CA ILE A 43 -0.74 -4.32 2.24
C ILE A 43 -1.17 -5.79 2.22
N ALA A 44 -0.22 -6.73 2.17
CA ALA A 44 -0.50 -8.17 2.22
C ALA A 44 -1.18 -8.59 3.52
N GLU A 45 -0.69 -8.10 4.67
CA GLU A 45 -1.26 -8.36 6.00
C GLU A 45 -2.69 -7.81 6.09
N LEU A 46 -2.90 -6.55 5.67
CA LEU A 46 -4.22 -5.92 5.70
C LEU A 46 -5.25 -6.65 4.84
N LYS A 47 -4.83 -7.12 3.67
CA LYS A 47 -5.65 -7.95 2.79
C LYS A 47 -6.02 -9.28 3.48
N ALA A 48 -5.07 -9.93 4.14
CA ALA A 48 -5.31 -11.16 4.89
C ALA A 48 -6.29 -10.96 6.06
N ASP A 49 -6.26 -9.78 6.68
CA ASP A 49 -7.21 -9.36 7.74
C ASP A 49 -8.61 -8.99 7.19
N GLY A 50 -8.82 -9.08 5.88
CA GLY A 50 -10.12 -8.84 5.24
C GLY A 50 -10.37 -7.39 4.79
N THR A 51 -9.35 -6.53 4.85
CA THR A 51 -9.44 -5.18 4.29
C THR A 51 -9.44 -5.26 2.77
N THR A 52 -10.43 -4.65 2.11
CA THR A 52 -10.40 -4.53 0.64
C THR A 52 -9.41 -3.44 0.25
N ILE A 53 -8.55 -3.71 -0.73
CA ILE A 53 -7.52 -2.76 -1.15
C ILE A 53 -7.66 -2.48 -2.65
N LEU A 54 -7.72 -1.19 -3.00
CA LEU A 54 -7.60 -0.72 -4.36
C LEU A 54 -6.25 -0.02 -4.50
N LEU A 55 -5.37 -0.61 -5.30
CA LEU A 55 -3.99 -0.16 -5.48
C LEU A 55 -3.81 0.38 -6.90
N VAL A 56 -3.35 1.62 -7.01
CA VAL A 56 -2.92 2.25 -8.26
C VAL A 56 -1.41 2.42 -8.19
N GLU A 57 -0.68 1.79 -9.12
CA GLU A 57 0.79 1.77 -9.13
C GLU A 57 1.31 1.88 -10.56
N GLN A 58 2.41 2.61 -10.74
CA GLN A 58 3.15 2.58 -12.02
C GLN A 58 3.92 1.26 -12.17
N ASN A 59 4.39 0.68 -11.06
CA ASN A 59 5.01 -0.63 -11.05
C ASN A 59 3.93 -1.73 -11.03
N ALA A 60 3.35 -1.98 -12.20
CA ALA A 60 2.30 -2.97 -12.39
C ALA A 60 2.73 -4.38 -11.93
N GLN A 61 4.01 -4.75 -12.09
CA GLN A 61 4.48 -6.08 -11.70
C GLN A 61 4.40 -6.31 -10.19
N ALA A 62 4.79 -5.31 -9.39
CA ALA A 62 4.67 -5.38 -7.94
C ALA A 62 3.20 -5.44 -7.49
N ALA A 63 2.34 -4.61 -8.08
CA ALA A 63 0.90 -4.61 -7.77
C ALA A 63 0.22 -5.94 -8.13
N LEU A 64 0.48 -6.46 -9.34
CA LEU A 64 -0.11 -7.71 -9.82
C LEU A 64 0.33 -8.93 -9.00
N SER A 65 1.50 -8.89 -8.37
CA SER A 65 1.94 -9.98 -7.49
C SER A 65 1.07 -10.14 -6.24
N LEU A 66 0.35 -9.09 -5.86
CA LEU A 66 -0.52 -9.07 -4.68
C LEU A 66 -2.02 -9.01 -5.02
N ALA A 67 -2.35 -8.59 -6.25
CA ALA A 67 -3.71 -8.34 -6.68
C ALA A 67 -4.51 -9.63 -6.91
N ASP A 68 -5.78 -9.63 -6.51
CA ASP A 68 -6.73 -10.68 -6.91
C ASP A 68 -7.23 -10.48 -8.35
N GLN A 69 -7.25 -9.21 -8.81
CA GLN A 69 -7.67 -8.79 -10.14
C GLN A 69 -6.82 -7.58 -10.57
N GLY A 70 -6.48 -7.49 -11.86
CA GLY A 70 -5.71 -6.37 -12.43
C GLY A 70 -6.29 -5.92 -13.78
N HIS A 71 -6.20 -4.61 -14.05
CA HIS A 71 -6.71 -3.94 -15.25
C HIS A 71 -5.68 -2.99 -15.85
#